data_AF-A0A0E9WCT9-F1
#
_entry.id   AF-A0A0E9WCT9-F1
#
_cell.length_a   1.000
_cell.length_b   1.000
_cell.length_c   1.000
_cell.angle_alpha   90.00
_cell.angle_beta   90.00
_cell.angle_gamma   90.00
#
_symmetry.space_group_name_H-M   'P 1'
#
loop_
_entity.id
_entity.type
_entity.pdbx_description
1 polymer ?
#
loop_
_entity_poly.entity_id
_entity_poly.type
_entity_poly.pdbx_seq_one_letter_code
_entity_poly.pdbx_strand_id
1 'polypeptide(L)'
;MKEGAGPSNEAALILHRRGFDCEFSNRNTGLLCMTNRGKILVDKLFSELTVGSITPVSLSLMHTSDRGRGQREIQLKPMEISTYRVQLR
;
A
#
# COMPACT_ATOMS: atom_id res chain seq x y z
N MET A 1 -16.81 19.89 -28.70
CA MET A 1 -16.11 19.60 -27.43
C MET A 1 -15.53 18.21 -27.53
N LYS A 2 -14.22 18.05 -27.36
CA LYS A 2 -13.61 16.72 -27.28
C LYS A 2 -13.93 16.20 -25.89
N GLU A 3 -14.77 15.18 -25.80
CA GLU A 3 -15.05 14.47 -24.55
C GLU A 3 -13.71 14.10 -23.94
N GLY A 4 -13.46 14.58 -22.71
CA GLY A 4 -12.19 14.34 -22.02
C GLY A 4 -11.93 12.84 -22.00
N ALA A 5 -10.72 12.43 -22.37
CA ALA A 5 -10.31 11.03 -22.24
C ALA A 5 -10.73 10.54 -20.84
N GLY A 6 -11.31 9.33 -20.79
CA GLY A 6 -11.86 8.74 -19.57
C GLY A 6 -10.85 8.70 -18.40
N PRO A 7 -11.26 8.15 -17.25
CA PRO A 7 -10.42 8.14 -16.07
C PRO A 7 -9.03 7.57 -16.36
N SER A 8 -7.99 8.21 -15.81
CA SER A 8 -6.62 7.72 -15.88
C SER A 8 -6.53 6.31 -15.31
N ASN A 9 -5.70 5.45 -15.91
CA ASN A 9 -5.39 4.12 -15.39
C ASN A 9 -4.44 4.16 -14.18
N GLU A 10 -4.31 5.31 -13.50
CA GLU A 10 -3.51 5.49 -12.28
C GLU A 10 -4.40 5.58 -11.04
N ALA A 11 -3.97 4.94 -9.96
CA ALA A 11 -4.62 5.01 -8.65
C ALA A 11 -3.60 5.36 -7.56
N ALA A 12 -4.09 6.02 -6.51
CA ALA A 12 -3.31 6.29 -5.31
C ALA A 12 -3.55 5.18 -4.27
N LEU A 13 -2.48 4.59 -3.77
CA LEU A 13 -2.51 3.60 -2.69
C LEU A 13 -1.85 4.20 -1.45
N ILE A 14 -2.62 4.32 -0.38
CA ILE A 14 -2.13 4.75 0.94
C ILE A 14 -2.22 3.55 1.88
N LEU A 15 -1.06 3.03 2.30
CA LEU A 15 -0.98 1.93 3.23
C LEU A 15 -0.55 2.45 4.60
N HIS A 16 -1.30 2.09 5.62
CA HIS A 16 -0.96 2.36 7.00
C HIS A 16 -0.94 1.03 7.76
N ARG A 17 0.21 0.69 8.33
CA ARG A 17 0.30 -0.45 9.26
C ARG A 17 0.02 0.04 10.67
N ARG A 18 -1.15 -0.29 11.19
CA ARG A 18 -1.46 -0.03 12.59
C ARG A 18 -0.53 -0.85 13.50
N GLY A 19 0.28 -0.16 14.29
CA GLY A 19 1.03 -0.76 15.37
C GLY A 19 0.13 -0.88 16.61
N PHE A 20 0.19 -2.01 17.28
CA PHE A 20 -0.39 -2.18 18.60
C PHE A 20 0.73 -2.61 19.53
N ASP A 21 0.74 -2.05 20.73
CA ASP A 21 1.66 -2.47 21.76
C ASP A 21 1.12 -3.75 22.41
N CYS A 22 1.88 -4.83 22.28
CA CYS A 22 1.49 -6.17 22.73
C CYS A 22 1.47 -6.30 24.25
N GLU A 23 1.95 -5.29 24.98
CA GLU A 23 1.81 -5.20 26.44
C GLU A 23 0.37 -4.91 26.87
N PHE A 24 -0.48 -4.39 25.98
CA PHE A 24 -1.92 -4.22 26.27
C PHE A 24 -2.67 -5.53 26.04
N SER A 25 -3.51 -5.89 27.03
CA SER A 25 -4.37 -7.08 26.95
C SER A 25 -5.16 -7.11 25.64
N ASN A 26 -4.83 -8.10 24.80
CA ASN A 26 -5.48 -8.36 23.52
C ASN A 26 -6.66 -9.35 23.63
N ARG A 27 -7.08 -9.68 24.86
CA ARG A 27 -8.29 -10.49 25.09
C ARG A 27 -9.49 -9.77 24.47
N ASN A 28 -10.11 -10.43 23.50
CA ASN A 28 -11.34 -10.02 22.81
C ASN A 28 -11.25 -8.81 21.84
N THR A 29 -10.05 -8.34 21.48
CA THR A 29 -9.90 -7.26 20.48
C THR A 29 -9.54 -7.76 19.08
N GLY A 30 -9.30 -9.07 18.91
CA GLY A 30 -8.85 -9.63 17.63
C GLY A 30 -7.42 -9.21 17.24
N LEU A 31 -6.68 -8.57 18.16
CA LEU A 31 -5.32 -8.08 17.94
C LEU A 31 -4.31 -9.20 18.17
N LEU A 32 -4.10 -10.02 17.13
CA LEU A 32 -3.05 -11.02 17.11
C LEU A 32 -1.69 -10.31 16.99
N CYS A 33 -0.81 -10.51 17.96
CA CYS A 33 0.58 -10.04 17.93
C CYS A 33 1.46 -10.82 16.94
N MET A 34 0.95 -11.92 16.38
CA MET A 34 1.56 -12.57 15.23
C MET A 34 1.23 -11.80 13.96
N THR A 35 2.21 -11.05 13.46
CA THR A 35 2.13 -10.38 12.17
C THR A 35 3.02 -11.10 11.16
N ASN A 36 2.74 -10.94 9.87
CA ASN A 36 3.62 -11.34 8.76
C ASN A 36 4.96 -10.56 8.69
N ARG A 37 5.43 -10.02 9.83
CA ARG A 37 6.58 -9.12 9.96
C ARG A 37 6.47 -7.86 9.09
N GLY A 38 5.25 -7.48 8.73
CA GLY A 38 4.97 -6.31 7.89
C GLY A 38 5.14 -6.54 6.39
N LYS A 39 5.23 -7.79 5.93
CA LYS A 39 5.38 -8.14 4.51
C LYS A 39 4.03 -8.25 3.81
N ILE A 40 3.82 -7.47 2.77
CA ILE A 40 2.57 -7.44 2.00
C ILE A 40 2.91 -7.75 0.54
N LEU A 41 2.30 -8.77 -0.04
CA LEU A 41 2.44 -9.06 -1.46
C LEU A 41 1.40 -8.25 -2.24
N VAL A 42 1.85 -7.43 -3.19
CA VAL A 42 0.98 -6.56 -4.00
C VAL A 42 -0.08 -7.39 -4.73
N ASP A 43 0.34 -8.52 -5.33
CA ASP A 43 -0.54 -9.43 -6.06
C ASP A 43 -1.62 -10.07 -5.15
N LYS A 44 -1.34 -10.24 -3.86
CA LYS A 44 -2.34 -10.75 -2.89
C LYS A 44 -3.26 -9.66 -2.37
N LEU A 45 -2.76 -8.44 -2.24
CA LEU A 45 -3.57 -7.29 -1.79
C LEU A 45 -4.59 -6.89 -2.86
N PHE A 46 -4.23 -7.06 -4.14
CA PHE A 46 -5.03 -6.70 -5.30
C PHE A 46 -5.39 -7.94 -6.13
N SER A 47 -5.94 -8.98 -5.50
CA SER A 47 -6.24 -10.24 -6.18
C SER A 47 -7.25 -10.11 -7.34
N GLU A 48 -8.09 -9.08 -7.31
CA GLU A 48 -9.13 -8.83 -8.32
C GLU A 48 -8.74 -7.74 -9.32
N LEU A 49 -7.56 -7.13 -9.17
CA LEU A 49 -7.10 -6.00 -10.00
C LEU A 49 -5.78 -6.33 -10.67
N THR A 50 -5.68 -6.07 -11.97
CA THR A 50 -4.43 -6.26 -12.71
C THR A 50 -3.51 -5.07 -12.46
N VAL A 51 -2.59 -5.21 -11.50
CA VAL A 51 -1.58 -4.19 -11.23
C VAL A 51 -0.43 -4.31 -12.23
N GLY A 52 -0.23 -3.27 -13.04
CA GLY A 52 0.87 -3.19 -13.99
C GLY A 52 2.19 -2.77 -13.34
N SER A 53 2.18 -1.69 -12.55
CA SER A 53 3.36 -1.25 -11.80
C SER A 53 2.98 -0.48 -10.55
N ILE A 54 3.89 -0.46 -9.58
CA ILE A 54 3.75 0.31 -8.35
C ILE A 54 4.99 1.18 -8.17
N THR A 55 4.80 2.46 -7.86
CA THR A 55 5.88 3.42 -7.71
C THR A 55 5.74 4.14 -6.37
N PRO A 56 6.75 4.12 -5.49
CA PRO A 56 6.70 4.85 -4.23
C PRO A 56 6.61 6.36 -4.45
N VAL A 57 5.77 7.02 -3.66
CA VAL A 57 5.55 8.47 -3.71
C VAL A 57 5.46 9.06 -2.31
N SER A 58 5.61 10.37 -2.16
CA SER A 58 5.36 11.07 -0.90
C SER A 58 3.90 10.91 -0.44
N LEU A 59 3.65 11.12 0.86
CA LEU A 59 2.29 11.03 1.43
C LEU A 59 1.27 11.94 0.73
N SER A 60 1.74 13.07 0.21
CA SER A 60 0.97 14.03 -0.58
C SER A 60 0.79 13.65 -2.05
N LEU A 61 1.39 12.55 -2.51
CA LEU A 61 1.44 12.08 -3.90
C LEU A 61 2.17 13.04 -4.87
N MET A 62 2.75 14.13 -4.38
CA MET A 62 3.37 15.18 -5.21
C MET A 62 4.79 14.84 -5.66
N HIS A 63 5.51 14.01 -4.90
CA HIS A 63 6.90 13.66 -5.20
C HIS A 63 7.03 12.15 -5.43
N THR A 64 7.66 11.79 -6.55
CA THR A 64 7.91 10.40 -6.91
C THR A 64 9.32 10.01 -6.47
N SER A 65 9.45 8.76 -5.99
CA SER A 65 10.73 8.14 -5.67
C SER A 65 10.92 6.96 -6.60
N ASP A 66 11.98 6.96 -7.40
CA ASP A 66 12.32 5.80 -8.25
C ASP A 66 12.85 4.61 -7.44
N ARG A 67 13.24 4.84 -6.18
CA ARG A 67 13.70 3.79 -5.29
C ARG A 67 12.53 2.86 -4.93
N GLY A 68 12.57 1.62 -5.40
CA GLY A 68 11.53 0.61 -5.14
C GLY A 68 10.40 0.55 -6.18
N ARG A 69 10.58 1.20 -7.34
CA ARG A 69 9.64 1.08 -8.46
C ARG A 69 9.55 -0.37 -8.94
N GLY A 70 8.33 -0.88 -9.10
CA GLY A 70 8.05 -2.24 -9.56
C GLY A 70 8.23 -3.33 -8.50
N GLN A 71 8.42 -2.97 -7.23
CA GLN A 71 8.54 -3.94 -6.14
C GLN A 71 7.20 -4.66 -5.89
N ARG A 72 7.22 -6.00 -5.85
CA ARG A 72 6.00 -6.82 -5.63
C ARG A 72 5.72 -7.16 -4.17
N GLU A 73 6.69 -6.93 -3.28
CA GLU A 73 6.55 -7.14 -1.83
C GLU A 73 6.79 -5.82 -1.10
N ILE A 74 5.80 -5.28 -0.41
CA ILE A 74 5.93 -4.07 0.41
C ILE A 74 6.27 -4.48 1.85
N GLN A 75 7.22 -3.80 2.47
CA GLN A 75 7.54 -3.97 3.89
C GLN A 75 7.16 -2.71 4.67
N LEU A 76 6.34 -2.86 5.70
CA LEU A 76 5.89 -1.78 6.58
C LEU A 76 6.24 -2.07 8.03
N LYS A 77 6.91 -1.13 8.70
CA LYS A 77 7.13 -1.12 10.14
C LYS A 77 5.83 -0.79 10.90
N PRO A 78 5.70 -1.18 12.17
CA PRO A 78 4.57 -0.76 12.98
C PRO A 78 4.43 0.77 12.99
N MET A 79 3.21 1.27 12.86
CA MET A 79 2.87 2.70 12.76
C MET A 79 3.41 3.42 11.51
N GLU A 80 3.93 2.69 10.52
CA GLU A 80 4.39 3.28 9.26
C GLU A 80 3.23 3.54 8.30
N ILE A 81 3.31 4.68 7.62
CA ILE A 81 2.44 5.03 6.49
C ILE A 81 3.32 5.16 5.25
N SER A 82 2.97 4.45 4.19
CA SER A 82 3.63 4.56 2.89
C SER A 82 2.61 4.71 1.77
N THR A 83 3.00 5.47 0.78
CA THR A 83 2.14 5.85 -0.34
C THR A 83 2.76 5.44 -1.66
N TYR A 84 1.90 4.97 -2.57
CA TYR A 84 2.31 4.46 -3.85
C TYR A 84 1.36 4.95 -4.94
N ARG A 85 1.91 5.24 -6.11
CA ARG A 85 1.16 5.38 -7.34
C ARG A 85 1.10 4.02 -8.03
N VAL A 86 -0.11 3.54 -8.29
CA VAL A 86 -0.38 2.23 -8.88
C VAL A 86 -0.87 2.44 -10.31
N GLN A 87 -0.21 1.81 -11.28
CA GLN A 87 -0.68 1.74 -12.65
C GLN A 87 -1.50 0.48 -12.83
N LEU A 88 -2.78 0.63 -13.18
CA LEU A 88 -3.69 -0.45 -13.52
C LEU A 88 -3.54 -0.82 -15.00
N ARG A 89 -3.86 -2.08 -15.32
CA ARG A 89 -3.88 -2.65 -16.67
C ARG A 89 -5.24 -3.20 -17.04
#